data_AF-A0A399HHM5-F1
#
_entry.id   AF-A0A399HHM5-F1
#
_cell.length_a   1.000
_cell.length_b   1.000
_cell.length_c   1.000
_cell.angle_alpha   90.00
_cell.angle_beta   90.00
_cell.angle_gamma   90.00
#
_symmetry.space_group_name_H-M   'P 1'
#
loop_
_entity.id
_entity.type
_entity.pdbx_description
1 polymer ?
#
loop_
_entity_poly.entity_id
_entity_poly.type
_entity_poly.pdbx_seq_one_letter_code
_entity_poly.pdbx_strand_id
1 'polypeptide(L)'
;MRRMARYTARQGQGAQATDPAAAAEMRALTDLWTTRAREAMQAGVAADSPAADAVVADVVAGWLPSGANNNAAVTSDGPDARSLLHEQLTAAAEPAVERFWQLLCILGGQPAPASIAAEGQWLTTALRANPAPGTRDSRLEALYAQDSDPWPGGVLDAFARVRDTVGALVRATTPEQFSLPTPCEDWTVRDLLDHLVWENIIWGGLAQGAPPADGHTEDHLGADHVAAFETASATARAAFRQPGMLDRSFGPAPGRRVAEQLLIELLVHGWDLAAALGGDRDLESDIARAALPVVQEVYGELPRTVGGSFAPAVPVPRNAPALDRVAAFLGRRIPH
;
A
#
# COMPACT_ATOMS: atom_id res chain seq x y z
N MET A 1 31.27 -5.74 -13.24
CA MET A 1 32.09 -5.30 -14.40
C MET A 1 31.40 -5.43 -15.76
N ARG A 2 30.85 -6.59 -16.18
CA ARG A 2 30.17 -6.75 -17.49
C ARG A 2 28.87 -5.94 -17.69
N ARG A 3 28.15 -5.60 -16.61
CA ARG A 3 26.96 -4.71 -16.67
C ARG A 3 27.33 -3.23 -16.56
N MET A 4 28.35 -2.90 -15.76
CA MET A 4 28.99 -1.58 -15.69
C MET A 4 29.43 -1.11 -17.08
N ALA A 5 30.16 -1.95 -17.83
CA ALA A 5 30.59 -1.66 -19.19
C ALA A 5 29.39 -1.42 -20.16
N ARG A 6 28.21 -2.00 -19.90
CA ARG A 6 27.00 -1.75 -20.70
C ARG A 6 26.32 -0.44 -20.31
N TYR A 7 26.35 -0.05 -19.03
CA TYR A 7 25.87 1.26 -18.58
C TYR A 7 26.75 2.39 -19.16
N THR A 8 28.07 2.26 -19.05
CA THR A 8 29.04 3.23 -19.60
C THR A 8 29.00 3.28 -21.14
N ALA A 9 28.75 2.15 -21.81
CA ALA A 9 28.59 2.09 -23.27
C ALA A 9 27.24 2.62 -23.77
N ARG A 10 26.15 2.48 -22.99
CA ARG A 10 24.83 3.06 -23.29
C ARG A 10 24.79 4.57 -23.06
N GLN A 11 25.60 5.09 -22.13
CA GLN A 11 25.75 6.53 -21.86
C GLN A 11 26.84 7.24 -22.67
N GLY A 12 27.48 6.57 -23.64
CA GLY A 12 28.29 7.25 -24.66
C GLY A 12 29.35 8.24 -24.13
N GLN A 13 30.15 7.88 -23.13
CA GLN A 13 31.28 8.72 -22.73
C GLN A 13 32.48 8.56 -23.66
N GLY A 14 32.42 9.28 -24.78
CA GLY A 14 33.59 9.73 -25.54
C GLY A 14 33.64 11.25 -25.73
N ALA A 15 32.52 11.97 -25.55
CA ALA A 15 32.45 13.42 -25.83
C ALA A 15 31.51 14.25 -24.93
N GLN A 16 30.65 13.64 -24.09
CA GLN A 16 29.64 14.36 -23.30
C GLN A 16 30.07 14.74 -21.87
N ALA A 17 31.16 14.19 -21.34
CA ALA A 17 31.63 14.48 -19.98
C ALA A 17 32.20 15.90 -19.79
N THR A 18 32.18 16.74 -20.82
CA THR A 18 32.74 18.11 -20.81
C THR A 18 31.69 19.21 -20.99
N ASP A 19 30.39 18.91 -21.09
CA ASP A 19 29.34 19.93 -21.22
C ASP A 19 28.75 20.33 -19.84
N PRO A 20 29.00 21.56 -19.36
CA PRO A 20 28.46 22.04 -18.08
C PRO A 20 26.93 22.09 -18.05
N ALA A 21 26.27 22.28 -19.20
CA ALA A 21 24.83 22.39 -19.30
C ALA A 21 24.16 21.02 -19.07
N ALA A 22 24.64 19.97 -19.74
CA ALA A 22 24.16 18.60 -19.52
C ALA A 22 24.36 18.13 -18.07
N ALA A 23 25.48 18.50 -17.45
CA ALA A 23 25.72 18.20 -16.04
C ALA A 23 24.76 18.97 -15.10
N ALA A 24 24.37 20.20 -15.44
CA ALA A 24 23.41 21.00 -14.68
C ALA A 24 21.98 20.44 -14.82
N GLU A 25 21.59 20.01 -16.02
CA GLU A 25 20.29 19.36 -16.27
C GLU A 25 20.15 18.07 -15.46
N MET A 26 21.19 17.21 -15.46
CA MET A 26 21.15 15.97 -14.70
C MET A 26 21.05 16.20 -13.18
N ARG A 27 21.69 17.26 -12.66
CA ARG A 27 21.53 17.68 -11.25
C ARG A 27 20.10 18.13 -10.97
N ALA A 28 19.53 18.98 -11.82
CA ALA A 28 18.15 19.46 -11.66
C ALA A 28 17.12 18.33 -11.69
N LEU A 29 17.31 17.33 -12.57
CA LEU A 29 16.46 16.12 -12.59
C LEU A 29 16.60 15.33 -11.30
N THR A 30 17.83 15.16 -10.79
CA THR A 30 18.09 14.44 -9.54
C THR A 30 17.44 15.14 -8.35
N ASP A 31 17.56 16.45 -8.28
CA ASP A 31 16.93 17.27 -7.24
C ASP A 31 15.40 17.21 -7.32
N LEU A 32 14.82 17.23 -8.54
CA LEU A 32 13.38 17.10 -8.74
C LEU A 32 12.84 15.80 -8.16
N TRP A 33 13.37 14.65 -8.61
CA TRP A 33 12.79 13.37 -8.21
C TRP A 33 13.08 13.03 -6.74
N THR A 34 14.24 13.41 -6.22
CA THR A 34 14.57 13.21 -4.79
C THR A 34 13.70 14.09 -3.89
N THR A 35 13.45 15.35 -4.27
CA THR A 35 12.57 16.26 -3.50
C THR A 35 11.15 15.74 -3.47
N ARG A 36 10.58 15.36 -4.63
CA ARG A 36 9.21 14.85 -4.69
C ARG A 36 9.02 13.55 -3.92
N ALA A 37 9.98 12.61 -4.03
CA ALA A 37 9.94 11.39 -3.25
C ALA A 37 10.01 11.67 -1.74
N ARG A 38 10.89 12.60 -1.31
CA ARG A 38 11.03 12.96 0.10
C ARG A 38 9.78 13.64 0.66
N GLU A 39 9.18 14.56 -0.08
CA GLU A 39 7.92 15.21 0.28
C GLU A 39 6.79 14.17 0.42
N ALA A 40 6.69 13.22 -0.51
CA ALA A 40 5.72 12.15 -0.45
C ALA A 40 5.93 11.25 0.77
N MET A 41 7.17 10.88 1.07
CA MET A 41 7.52 10.11 2.26
C MET A 41 7.18 10.85 3.57
N GLN A 42 7.45 12.15 3.64
CA GLN A 42 7.12 13.00 4.80
C GLN A 42 5.60 13.17 4.98
N ALA A 43 4.85 13.19 3.88
CA ALA A 43 3.39 13.20 3.87
C ALA A 43 2.76 11.81 4.14
N GLY A 44 3.58 10.77 4.37
CA GLY A 44 3.09 9.42 4.65
C GLY A 44 2.54 8.69 3.42
N VAL A 45 2.83 9.16 2.20
CA VAL A 45 2.38 8.50 0.97
C VAL A 45 3.18 7.21 0.78
N ALA A 46 2.50 6.07 0.92
CA ALA A 46 3.07 4.78 0.60
C ALA A 46 3.44 4.73 -0.89
N ALA A 47 4.66 4.30 -1.20
CA ALA A 47 5.19 4.29 -2.57
C ALA A 47 4.31 3.52 -3.55
N ASP A 48 3.65 2.48 -3.06
CA ASP A 48 2.78 1.60 -3.84
C ASP A 48 1.31 2.00 -3.86
N SER A 49 0.96 3.14 -3.25
CA SER A 49 -0.42 3.64 -3.25
C SER A 49 -0.81 4.29 -4.59
N PRO A 50 -2.13 4.39 -4.90
CA PRO A 50 -2.62 5.21 -6.01
C PRO A 50 -2.20 6.68 -5.87
N ALA A 51 -2.08 7.19 -4.63
CA ALA A 51 -1.64 8.57 -4.38
C ALA A 51 -0.20 8.83 -4.87
N ALA A 52 0.64 7.78 -4.96
CA ALA A 52 1.97 7.90 -5.54
C ALA A 52 1.94 8.13 -7.07
N ASP A 53 0.82 7.87 -7.76
CA ASP A 53 0.70 8.09 -9.21
C ASP A 53 0.93 9.55 -9.60
N ALA A 54 0.40 10.50 -8.82
CA ALA A 54 0.61 11.93 -9.04
C ALA A 54 2.10 12.32 -8.91
N VAL A 55 2.80 11.72 -7.95
CA VAL A 55 4.24 11.94 -7.75
C VAL A 55 5.03 11.38 -8.94
N VAL A 56 4.67 10.18 -9.40
CA VAL A 56 5.27 9.57 -10.60
C VAL A 56 5.02 10.42 -11.83
N ALA A 57 3.79 10.90 -12.05
CA ALA A 57 3.43 11.73 -13.18
C ALA A 57 4.25 13.04 -13.21
N ASP A 58 4.43 13.70 -12.06
CA ASP A 58 5.24 14.91 -11.95
C ASP A 58 6.72 14.66 -12.29
N VAL A 59 7.29 13.54 -11.82
CA VAL A 59 8.67 13.16 -12.14
C VAL A 59 8.83 12.83 -13.62
N VAL A 60 7.89 12.06 -14.20
CA VAL A 60 7.89 11.71 -15.62
C VAL A 60 7.76 12.98 -16.48
N ALA A 61 6.93 13.94 -16.07
CA ALA A 61 6.77 15.21 -16.78
C ALA A 61 8.06 16.03 -16.83
N GLY A 62 8.87 16.02 -15.76
CA GLY A 62 10.19 16.66 -15.75
C GLY A 62 11.25 15.89 -16.53
N TRP A 63 11.18 14.55 -16.54
CA TRP A 63 12.13 13.69 -17.23
C TRP A 63 11.91 13.61 -18.75
N LEU A 64 10.66 13.58 -19.23
CA LEU A 64 10.31 13.43 -20.64
C LEU A 64 11.02 14.40 -21.60
N PRO A 65 11.07 15.73 -21.35
CA PRO A 65 11.72 16.68 -22.24
C PRO A 65 13.25 16.71 -22.10
N SER A 66 13.82 15.98 -21.14
CA SER A 66 15.24 16.09 -20.78
C SER A 66 16.16 15.23 -21.66
N GLY A 67 17.44 15.57 -21.68
CA GLY A 67 18.47 14.74 -22.31
C GLY A 67 18.65 13.34 -21.69
N ALA A 68 18.07 13.07 -20.52
CA ALA A 68 18.07 11.74 -19.90
C ALA A 68 17.08 10.77 -20.57
N ASN A 69 16.03 11.28 -21.23
CA ASN A 69 15.16 10.46 -22.06
C ASN A 69 15.88 10.09 -23.36
N ASN A 70 16.51 8.91 -23.35
CA ASN A 70 17.33 8.43 -24.47
C ASN A 70 16.51 7.73 -25.57
N ASN A 71 15.17 7.78 -25.51
CA ASN A 71 14.29 7.20 -26.52
C ASN A 71 13.30 8.25 -27.04
N ALA A 72 13.62 8.84 -28.19
CA ALA A 72 12.79 9.85 -28.85
C ALA A 72 11.38 9.37 -29.25
N ALA A 73 11.11 8.06 -29.26
CA ALA A 73 9.76 7.53 -29.50
C ALA A 73 8.83 7.68 -28.26
N VAL A 74 9.40 7.89 -27.08
CA VAL A 74 8.67 8.07 -25.82
C VAL A 74 8.44 9.57 -25.60
N THR A 75 7.23 10.04 -25.95
CA THR A 75 6.89 11.47 -25.96
C THR A 75 5.81 11.88 -24.96
N SER A 76 5.21 10.92 -24.25
CA SER A 76 4.13 11.17 -23.29
C SER A 76 4.20 10.20 -22.11
N ASP A 77 3.59 10.55 -20.99
CA ASP A 77 3.47 9.64 -19.85
C ASP A 77 2.59 8.43 -20.23
N GLY A 78 3.09 7.24 -19.94
CA GLY A 78 2.54 5.96 -20.36
C GLY A 78 3.42 4.78 -19.95
N PRO A 79 3.01 3.53 -20.24
CA PRO A 79 3.74 2.32 -19.85
C PRO A 79 5.22 2.33 -20.23
N ASP A 80 5.53 2.75 -21.46
CA ASP A 80 6.88 2.77 -21.99
C ASP A 80 7.75 3.83 -21.30
N ALA A 81 7.18 5.01 -21.01
CA ALA A 81 7.87 6.08 -20.31
C ALA A 81 8.23 5.67 -18.88
N ARG A 82 7.26 5.14 -18.14
CA ARG A 82 7.45 4.73 -16.74
C ARG A 82 8.40 3.54 -16.61
N SER A 83 8.33 2.58 -17.54
CA SER A 83 9.26 1.45 -17.59
C SER A 83 10.69 1.89 -17.88
N LEU A 84 10.88 2.80 -18.85
CA LEU A 84 12.19 3.33 -19.20
C LEU A 84 12.81 4.12 -18.05
N LEU A 85 12.03 5.00 -17.41
CA LEU A 85 12.48 5.75 -16.24
C LEU A 85 12.82 4.82 -15.06
N HIS A 86 12.02 3.78 -14.80
CA HIS A 86 12.31 2.78 -13.77
C HIS A 86 13.64 2.05 -14.04
N GLU A 87 13.94 1.65 -15.28
CA GLU A 87 15.24 1.03 -15.63
C GLU A 87 16.41 2.00 -15.34
N GLN A 88 16.27 3.27 -15.71
CA GLN A 88 17.30 4.29 -15.49
C GLN A 88 17.53 4.56 -14.00
N LEU A 89 16.47 4.74 -13.21
CA LEU A 89 16.58 5.01 -11.76
C LEU A 89 17.08 3.79 -10.99
N THR A 90 16.69 2.57 -11.38
CA THR A 90 17.22 1.35 -10.76
C THR A 90 18.73 1.28 -10.94
N ALA A 91 19.26 1.63 -12.11
CA ALA A 91 20.70 1.66 -12.35
C ALA A 91 21.41 2.79 -11.58
N ALA A 92 20.76 3.95 -11.42
CA ALA A 92 21.34 5.12 -10.73
C ALA A 92 21.34 4.97 -9.20
N ALA A 93 20.31 4.35 -8.61
CA ALA A 93 20.14 4.17 -7.18
C ALA A 93 20.82 2.88 -6.63
N GLU A 94 21.62 2.19 -7.45
CA GLU A 94 22.40 1.04 -6.99
C GLU A 94 23.47 1.48 -5.97
N PRO A 95 23.53 0.87 -4.75
CA PRO A 95 24.48 1.30 -3.72
C PRO A 95 25.95 1.24 -4.14
N ALA A 96 26.30 0.34 -5.07
CA ALA A 96 27.65 0.25 -5.62
C ALA A 96 27.97 1.40 -6.59
N VAL A 97 26.98 1.89 -7.33
CA VAL A 97 27.09 3.03 -8.25
C VAL A 97 27.17 4.33 -7.45
N GLU A 98 26.34 4.47 -6.41
CA GLU A 98 26.37 5.61 -5.50
C GLU A 98 27.74 5.77 -4.80
N ARG A 99 28.25 4.69 -4.19
CA ARG A 99 29.57 4.69 -3.55
C ARG A 99 30.70 5.03 -4.53
N PHE A 100 30.60 4.56 -5.77
CA PHE A 100 31.56 4.89 -6.81
C PHE A 100 31.55 6.39 -7.14
N TRP A 101 30.37 7.01 -7.27
CA TRP A 101 30.26 8.44 -7.51
C TRP A 101 30.73 9.31 -6.33
N GLN A 102 30.39 8.93 -5.10
CA GLN A 102 30.88 9.61 -3.90
C GLN A 102 32.41 9.59 -3.84
N LEU A 103 33.04 8.46 -4.19
CA LEU A 103 34.50 8.36 -4.29
C LEU A 103 35.08 9.28 -5.38
N LEU A 104 34.43 9.39 -6.55
CA LEU A 104 34.87 10.31 -7.60
C LEU A 104 34.79 11.78 -7.16
N CYS A 105 33.74 12.18 -6.43
CA CYS A 105 33.62 13.53 -5.86
C CYS A 105 34.76 13.82 -4.87
N ILE A 106 35.02 12.89 -3.94
CA ILE A 106 36.09 13.02 -2.95
C ILE A 106 37.46 13.14 -3.64
N LEU A 107 37.75 12.29 -4.63
CA LEU A 107 39.00 12.34 -5.39
C LEU A 107 39.14 13.63 -6.21
N GLY A 108 38.03 14.24 -6.63
CA GLY A 108 37.97 15.54 -7.30
C GLY A 108 38.00 16.75 -6.36
N GLY A 109 38.14 16.56 -5.04
CA GLY A 109 38.18 17.63 -4.04
C GLY A 109 36.81 18.26 -3.73
N GLN A 110 35.71 17.59 -4.06
CA GLN A 110 34.34 17.98 -3.73
C GLN A 110 33.80 17.13 -2.58
N PRO A 111 32.91 17.66 -1.73
CA PRO A 111 32.26 16.84 -0.70
C PRO A 111 31.42 15.73 -1.34
N ALA A 112 31.36 14.57 -0.69
CA ALA A 112 30.49 13.49 -1.12
C ALA A 112 29.02 13.91 -0.98
N PRO A 113 28.17 13.69 -2.00
CA PRO A 113 26.74 13.97 -1.91
C PRO A 113 26.06 13.06 -0.89
N ALA A 114 24.97 13.57 -0.28
CA ALA A 114 24.12 12.79 0.61
C ALA A 114 23.52 11.58 -0.12
N SER A 115 23.22 10.52 0.64
CA SER A 115 22.60 9.33 0.05
C SER A 115 21.19 9.62 -0.40
N ILE A 116 20.84 9.08 -1.57
CA ILE A 116 19.52 9.18 -2.21
C ILE A 116 18.83 7.82 -2.29
N ALA A 117 19.36 6.82 -1.57
CA ALA A 117 18.93 5.44 -1.67
C ALA A 117 17.47 5.24 -1.22
N ALA A 118 17.05 5.95 -0.17
CA ALA A 118 15.68 5.85 0.35
C ALA A 118 14.66 6.41 -0.65
N GLU A 119 14.93 7.60 -1.19
CA GLU A 119 14.11 8.23 -2.23
C GLU A 119 14.09 7.40 -3.51
N GLY A 120 15.23 6.84 -3.91
CA GLY A 120 15.35 5.99 -5.10
C GLY A 120 14.57 4.69 -4.94
N GLN A 121 14.62 4.06 -3.77
CA GLN A 121 13.83 2.86 -3.46
C GLN A 121 12.32 3.18 -3.44
N TRP A 122 11.92 4.32 -2.87
CA TRP A 122 10.54 4.78 -2.87
C TRP A 122 10.04 4.98 -4.31
N LEU A 123 10.75 5.75 -5.13
CA LEU A 123 10.32 6.10 -6.48
C LEU A 123 10.32 4.90 -7.45
N THR A 124 11.31 4.01 -7.34
CA THR A 124 11.31 2.77 -8.14
C THR A 124 10.18 1.82 -7.72
N THR A 125 9.80 1.80 -6.45
CA THR A 125 8.60 1.08 -5.98
C THR A 125 7.33 1.71 -6.55
N ALA A 126 7.24 3.05 -6.56
CA ALA A 126 6.09 3.78 -7.09
C ALA A 126 5.88 3.63 -8.60
N LEU A 127 6.95 3.69 -9.39
CA LEU A 127 6.91 3.44 -10.83
C LEU A 127 6.45 2.02 -11.16
N ARG A 128 6.82 1.04 -10.33
CA ARG A 128 6.38 -0.36 -10.52
C ARG A 128 4.92 -0.54 -10.16
N ALA A 129 4.46 0.08 -9.06
CA ALA A 129 3.07 0.00 -8.61
C ALA A 129 2.10 0.79 -9.50
N ASN A 130 2.60 1.82 -10.20
CA ASN A 130 1.83 2.66 -11.11
C ASN A 130 2.43 2.59 -12.52
N PRO A 131 2.30 1.47 -13.24
CA PRO A 131 2.96 1.27 -14.53
C PRO A 131 2.39 2.16 -15.64
N ALA A 132 1.19 2.71 -15.49
CA ALA A 132 0.61 3.70 -16.39
C ALA A 132 -0.30 4.69 -15.63
N PRO A 133 -0.40 5.95 -16.09
CA PRO A 133 -1.20 6.99 -15.44
C PRO A 133 -2.67 6.60 -15.34
N GLY A 134 -3.27 6.71 -14.16
CA GLY A 134 -4.72 6.52 -13.94
C GLY A 134 -5.27 5.11 -14.19
N THR A 135 -4.42 4.12 -14.50
CA THR A 135 -4.88 2.75 -14.83
C THR A 135 -5.53 2.04 -13.64
N ARG A 136 -5.02 2.28 -12.43
CA ARG A 136 -5.54 1.68 -11.20
C ARG A 136 -6.90 2.28 -10.84
N ASP A 137 -7.03 3.60 -10.92
CA ASP A 137 -8.32 4.30 -10.75
C ASP A 137 -9.36 3.81 -11.77
N SER A 138 -8.98 3.62 -13.04
CA SER A 138 -9.91 3.18 -14.09
C SER A 138 -10.42 1.73 -13.91
N ARG A 139 -9.62 0.81 -13.38
CA ARG A 139 -10.07 -0.57 -13.09
C ARG A 139 -10.90 -0.64 -11.81
N LEU A 140 -10.55 0.17 -10.82
CA LEU A 140 -11.35 0.38 -9.62
C LEU A 140 -12.72 0.94 -9.97
N GLU A 141 -12.86 1.84 -10.95
CA GLU A 141 -14.16 2.30 -11.46
C GLU A 141 -14.92 1.17 -12.19
N ALA A 142 -14.23 0.34 -12.99
CA ALA A 142 -14.86 -0.74 -13.76
C ALA A 142 -15.50 -1.86 -12.91
N LEU A 143 -14.95 -2.16 -11.73
CA LEU A 143 -15.57 -3.10 -10.77
C LEU A 143 -16.94 -2.61 -10.25
N TYR A 144 -17.20 -1.30 -10.33
CA TYR A 144 -18.35 -0.63 -9.73
C TYR A 144 -19.20 0.11 -10.78
N ALA A 145 -18.81 0.06 -12.06
CA ALA A 145 -19.52 0.62 -13.20
C ALA A 145 -20.82 -0.14 -13.56
N GLN A 146 -21.26 -1.06 -12.70
CA GLN A 146 -22.56 -1.69 -12.76
C GLN A 146 -23.18 -1.60 -11.36
N ASP A 147 -24.45 -1.20 -11.29
CA ASP A 147 -25.29 -1.02 -10.08
C ASP A 147 -25.47 -2.29 -9.20
N SER A 148 -24.53 -3.24 -9.21
CA SER A 148 -24.46 -4.38 -8.29
C SER A 148 -23.33 -4.17 -7.31
N ASP A 149 -23.69 -3.79 -6.09
CA ASP A 149 -22.82 -3.90 -4.93
C ASP A 149 -22.27 -5.36 -4.85
N PRO A 150 -20.94 -5.58 -4.89
CA PRO A 150 -20.38 -6.93 -4.90
C PRO A 150 -20.66 -7.67 -3.59
N TRP A 151 -21.01 -6.94 -2.53
CA TRP A 151 -21.23 -7.48 -1.20
C TRP A 151 -22.65 -8.04 -1.05
N PRO A 152 -22.82 -9.27 -0.52
CA PRO A 152 -24.15 -9.84 -0.25
C PRO A 152 -25.00 -8.94 0.66
N GLY A 153 -26.15 -8.48 0.17
CA GLY A 153 -27.02 -7.52 0.89
C GLY A 153 -26.54 -6.07 0.84
N GLY A 154 -25.38 -5.83 0.24
CA GLY A 154 -24.71 -4.55 0.15
C GLY A 154 -23.67 -4.32 1.24
N VAL A 155 -22.76 -3.35 1.03
CA VAL A 155 -21.59 -3.11 1.89
C VAL A 155 -21.95 -2.94 3.37
N LEU A 156 -23.05 -2.24 3.68
CA LEU A 156 -23.46 -1.98 5.06
C LEU A 156 -24.00 -3.24 5.76
N ASP A 157 -24.69 -4.10 5.03
CA ASP A 157 -25.22 -5.37 5.56
C ASP A 157 -24.09 -6.38 5.72
N ALA A 158 -23.17 -6.46 4.75
CA ALA A 158 -21.96 -7.27 4.87
C ALA A 158 -21.07 -6.80 6.03
N PHE A 159 -20.84 -5.49 6.17
CA PHE A 159 -20.14 -4.90 7.31
C PHE A 159 -20.81 -5.26 8.64
N ALA A 160 -22.14 -5.14 8.75
CA ALA A 160 -22.85 -5.48 9.97
C ALA A 160 -22.68 -6.97 10.35
N ARG A 161 -22.81 -7.88 9.38
CA ARG A 161 -22.61 -9.32 9.60
C ARG A 161 -21.20 -9.66 10.07
N VAL A 162 -20.18 -9.16 9.36
CA VAL A 162 -18.78 -9.38 9.73
C VAL A 162 -18.47 -8.78 11.10
N ARG A 163 -18.93 -7.55 11.38
CA ARG A 163 -18.80 -6.92 12.70
C ARG A 163 -19.37 -7.80 13.81
N ASP A 164 -20.56 -8.34 13.63
CA ASP A 164 -21.23 -9.13 14.68
C ASP A 164 -20.50 -10.46 14.91
N THR A 165 -20.03 -11.11 13.83
CA THR A 165 -19.22 -12.33 13.87
C THR A 165 -17.87 -12.09 14.56
N VAL A 166 -17.15 -11.02 14.21
CA VAL A 166 -15.89 -10.63 14.87
C VAL A 166 -16.13 -10.24 16.33
N GLY A 167 -17.20 -9.50 16.63
CA GLY A 167 -17.57 -9.14 17.99
C GLY A 167 -17.83 -10.37 18.87
N ALA A 168 -18.35 -11.47 18.30
CA ALA A 168 -18.48 -12.73 19.03
C ALA A 168 -17.12 -13.35 19.37
N LEU A 169 -16.13 -13.29 18.47
CA LEU A 169 -14.77 -13.75 18.74
C LEU A 169 -14.08 -12.86 19.79
N VAL A 170 -14.24 -11.55 19.70
CA VAL A 170 -13.72 -10.59 20.70
C VAL A 170 -14.28 -10.93 22.07
N ARG A 171 -15.60 -11.11 22.20
CA ARG A 171 -16.24 -11.50 23.48
C ARG A 171 -15.80 -12.86 24.02
N ALA A 172 -15.42 -13.78 23.14
CA ALA A 172 -14.95 -15.11 23.53
C ALA A 172 -13.47 -15.13 23.94
N THR A 173 -12.72 -14.07 23.65
CA THR A 173 -11.29 -13.97 23.99
C THR A 173 -11.13 -13.72 25.49
N THR A 174 -10.23 -14.44 26.14
CA THR A 174 -9.92 -14.23 27.56
C THR A 174 -8.54 -13.58 27.75
N PRO A 175 -8.28 -12.88 28.87
CA PRO A 175 -6.98 -12.25 29.12
C PRO A 175 -5.79 -13.22 29.08
N GLU A 176 -5.99 -14.49 29.42
CA GLU A 176 -4.94 -15.52 29.37
C GLU A 176 -4.48 -15.82 27.94
N GLN A 177 -5.31 -15.49 26.93
CA GLN A 177 -5.03 -15.71 25.52
C GLN A 177 -4.32 -14.51 24.88
N PHE A 178 -4.21 -13.38 25.57
CA PHE A 178 -3.67 -12.13 25.02
C PHE A 178 -2.23 -12.26 24.50
N SER A 179 -1.42 -13.13 25.10
CA SER A 179 -0.03 -13.35 24.70
C SER A 179 0.14 -14.42 23.60
N LEU A 180 -0.94 -15.05 23.15
CA LEU A 180 -0.87 -16.02 22.06
C LEU A 180 -0.39 -15.34 20.77
N PRO A 181 0.44 -16.02 19.96
CA PRO A 181 0.86 -15.50 18.67
C PRO A 181 -0.32 -15.51 17.69
N THR A 182 -0.30 -14.58 16.74
CA THR A 182 -1.26 -14.53 15.63
C THR A 182 -0.60 -14.87 14.29
N PRO A 183 -1.37 -15.10 13.22
CA PRO A 183 -0.82 -15.21 11.87
C PRO A 183 -0.19 -13.90 11.34
N CYS A 184 -0.52 -12.75 11.93
CA CYS A 184 0.21 -11.50 11.72
C CYS A 184 1.56 -11.59 12.43
N GLU A 185 2.65 -11.55 11.67
CA GLU A 185 4.00 -11.61 12.24
C GLU A 185 4.19 -10.48 13.26
N ASP A 186 4.88 -10.80 14.36
CA ASP A 186 5.14 -9.91 15.50
C ASP A 186 3.91 -9.45 16.32
N TRP A 187 2.69 -9.90 16.00
CA TRP A 187 1.49 -9.52 16.75
C TRP A 187 1.00 -10.63 17.67
N THR A 188 0.77 -10.26 18.92
CA THR A 188 0.00 -11.06 19.88
C THR A 188 -1.51 -10.85 19.66
N VAL A 189 -2.34 -11.71 20.27
CA VAL A 189 -3.80 -11.52 20.27
C VAL A 189 -4.17 -10.15 20.84
N ARG A 190 -3.45 -9.64 21.84
CA ARG A 190 -3.70 -8.30 22.38
C ARG A 190 -3.46 -7.21 21.32
N ASP A 191 -2.36 -7.30 20.58
CA ASP A 191 -2.02 -6.32 19.54
C ASP A 191 -3.05 -6.36 18.41
N LEU A 192 -3.51 -7.56 18.03
CA LEU A 192 -4.57 -7.74 17.05
C LEU A 192 -5.91 -7.15 17.50
N LEU A 193 -6.29 -7.36 18.77
CA LEU A 193 -7.52 -6.77 19.32
C LEU A 193 -7.43 -5.24 19.38
N ASP A 194 -6.29 -4.70 19.79
CA ASP A 194 -6.05 -3.26 19.82
C ASP A 194 -6.11 -2.65 18.42
N HIS A 195 -5.52 -3.34 17.43
CA HIS A 195 -5.63 -2.97 16.02
C HIS A 195 -7.08 -2.99 15.50
N LEU A 196 -7.86 -4.03 15.82
CA LEU A 196 -9.27 -4.09 15.48
C LEU A 196 -10.07 -2.91 16.06
N VAL A 197 -9.76 -2.47 17.28
CA VAL A 197 -10.34 -1.26 17.88
C VAL A 197 -9.91 -0.02 17.09
N TRP A 198 -8.62 0.11 16.82
CA TRP A 198 -8.05 1.22 16.08
C TRP A 198 -8.65 1.38 14.68
N GLU A 199 -8.80 0.30 13.92
CA GLU A 199 -9.39 0.32 12.58
C GLU A 199 -10.83 0.87 12.61
N ASN A 200 -11.63 0.51 13.62
CA ASN A 200 -12.96 1.10 13.78
C ASN A 200 -12.89 2.61 14.09
N ILE A 201 -11.91 3.05 14.89
CA ILE A 201 -11.72 4.46 15.24
C ILE A 201 -11.31 5.27 14.00
N ILE A 202 -10.30 4.83 13.25
CA ILE A 202 -9.77 5.58 12.10
C ILE A 202 -10.80 5.68 10.96
N TRP A 203 -11.44 4.58 10.57
CA TRP A 203 -12.41 4.58 9.48
C TRP A 203 -13.74 5.22 9.89
N GLY A 204 -14.17 5.01 11.13
CA GLY A 204 -15.34 5.68 11.70
C GLY A 204 -15.14 7.20 11.85
N GLY A 205 -13.94 7.63 12.26
CA GLY A 205 -13.55 9.04 12.34
C GLY A 205 -13.45 9.68 10.96
N LEU A 206 -12.84 8.99 9.99
CA LEU A 206 -12.79 9.43 8.60
C LEU A 206 -14.21 9.66 8.04
N ALA A 207 -15.13 8.71 8.23
CA ALA A 207 -16.52 8.84 7.79
C ALA A 207 -17.26 10.05 8.41
N GLN A 208 -16.88 10.46 9.61
CA GLN A 208 -17.41 11.63 10.29
C GLN A 208 -16.71 12.94 9.87
N GLY A 209 -15.65 12.87 9.07
CA GLY A 209 -14.83 14.02 8.68
C GLY A 209 -13.85 14.48 9.77
N ALA A 210 -13.61 13.63 10.77
CA ALA A 210 -12.70 13.87 11.88
C ALA A 210 -11.83 12.63 12.13
N PRO A 211 -10.96 12.24 11.17
CA PRO A 211 -10.02 11.15 11.40
C PRO A 211 -9.07 11.52 12.56
N PRO A 212 -8.59 10.52 13.32
CA PRO A 212 -7.55 10.74 14.32
C PRO A 212 -6.36 11.50 13.73
N ALA A 213 -5.82 12.47 14.49
CA ALA A 213 -4.67 13.26 14.06
C ALA A 213 -3.34 12.49 14.23
N ASP A 214 -3.30 11.63 15.24
CA ASP A 214 -2.17 10.77 15.54
C ASP A 214 -2.39 9.38 14.93
N GLY A 215 -1.31 8.66 14.65
CA GLY A 215 -1.38 7.28 14.16
C GLY A 215 -1.78 6.30 15.26
N HIS A 216 -1.63 5.00 14.98
CA HIS A 216 -1.82 3.93 15.98
C HIS A 216 -0.64 3.92 16.97
N THR A 217 -0.64 4.87 17.91
CA THR A 217 0.47 5.10 18.85
C THR A 217 0.09 4.93 20.32
N GLU A 218 -1.20 4.83 20.62
CA GLU A 218 -1.74 4.68 21.96
C GLU A 218 -2.36 3.29 22.17
N ASP A 219 -2.55 2.90 23.43
CA ASP A 219 -3.33 1.70 23.80
C ASP A 219 -4.82 2.04 23.74
N HIS A 220 -5.51 1.54 22.72
CA HIS A 220 -6.94 1.75 22.50
C HIS A 220 -7.79 0.64 23.13
N LEU A 221 -7.19 -0.50 23.43
CA LEU A 221 -7.86 -1.65 24.04
C LEU A 221 -8.20 -1.42 25.51
N GLY A 222 -7.28 -0.78 26.24
CA GLY A 222 -7.44 -0.49 27.65
C GLY A 222 -7.64 -1.75 28.51
N ALA A 223 -8.45 -1.62 29.58
CA ALA A 223 -8.70 -2.72 30.53
C ALA A 223 -9.87 -3.65 30.12
N ASP A 224 -10.76 -3.20 29.24
CA ASP A 224 -11.94 -3.94 28.80
C ASP A 224 -12.00 -3.97 27.26
N HIS A 225 -11.34 -4.98 26.70
CA HIS A 225 -11.24 -5.21 25.26
C HIS A 225 -12.60 -5.32 24.57
N VAL A 226 -13.61 -5.89 25.25
CA VAL A 226 -14.95 -6.05 24.70
C VAL A 226 -15.62 -4.68 24.60
N ALA A 227 -15.60 -3.91 25.67
CA ALA A 227 -16.21 -2.58 25.68
C ALA A 227 -15.53 -1.64 24.67
N ALA A 228 -14.21 -1.71 24.55
CA ALA A 228 -13.44 -0.94 23.58
C ALA A 228 -13.89 -1.24 22.13
N PHE A 229 -13.91 -2.52 21.74
CA PHE A 229 -14.31 -2.93 20.40
C PHE A 229 -15.79 -2.61 20.11
N GLU A 230 -16.70 -2.90 21.03
CA GLU A 230 -18.14 -2.64 20.82
C GLU A 230 -18.41 -1.14 20.67
N THR A 231 -17.74 -0.30 21.46
CA THR A 231 -17.90 1.16 21.39
C THR A 231 -17.36 1.72 20.07
N ALA A 232 -16.13 1.34 19.69
CA ALA A 232 -15.52 1.80 18.45
C ALA A 232 -16.33 1.35 17.23
N SER A 233 -16.72 0.07 17.21
CA SER A 233 -17.49 -0.49 16.09
C SER A 233 -18.92 0.04 16.00
N ALA A 234 -19.59 0.30 17.13
CA ALA A 234 -20.89 0.94 17.12
C ALA A 234 -20.81 2.37 16.58
N THR A 235 -19.74 3.10 16.90
CA THR A 235 -19.48 4.46 16.40
C THR A 235 -19.22 4.45 14.89
N ALA A 236 -18.34 3.58 14.40
CA ALA A 236 -18.10 3.41 12.96
C ALA A 236 -19.38 3.04 12.20
N ARG A 237 -20.17 2.10 12.73
CA ARG A 237 -21.46 1.70 12.16
C ARG A 237 -22.45 2.88 12.09
N ALA A 238 -22.52 3.71 13.12
CA ALA A 238 -23.39 4.88 13.13
C ALA A 238 -22.94 5.93 12.11
N ALA A 239 -21.63 6.10 11.92
CA ALA A 239 -21.07 6.99 10.90
C ALA A 239 -21.41 6.53 9.48
N PHE A 240 -21.23 5.24 9.18
CA PHE A 240 -21.52 4.69 7.85
C PHE A 240 -23.01 4.72 7.48
N ARG A 241 -23.91 4.73 8.47
CA ARG A 241 -25.36 4.80 8.26
C ARG A 241 -25.91 6.22 8.13
N GLN A 242 -25.05 7.25 8.17
CA GLN A 242 -25.51 8.62 7.94
C GLN A 242 -26.04 8.76 6.49
N PRO A 243 -27.14 9.51 6.28
CA PRO A 243 -27.67 9.73 4.93
C PRO A 243 -26.60 10.27 3.96
N GLY A 244 -26.47 9.63 2.79
CA GLY A 244 -25.51 10.01 1.76
C GLY A 244 -24.05 9.70 2.09
N MET A 245 -23.74 8.96 3.18
CA MET A 245 -22.34 8.63 3.52
C MET A 245 -21.66 7.83 2.41
N LEU A 246 -22.32 6.81 1.86
CA LEU A 246 -21.73 5.94 0.85
C LEU A 246 -21.38 6.67 -0.45
N ASP A 247 -22.11 7.73 -0.78
CA ASP A 247 -21.93 8.51 -2.01
C ASP A 247 -21.02 9.73 -1.81
N ARG A 248 -20.74 10.12 -0.56
CA ARG A 248 -19.88 11.27 -0.23
C ARG A 248 -18.45 10.99 -0.66
N SER A 249 -17.78 11.99 -1.24
CA SER A 249 -16.36 11.87 -1.60
C SER A 249 -15.43 12.01 -0.40
N PHE A 250 -14.44 11.12 -0.31
CA PHE A 250 -13.31 11.15 0.61
C PHE A 250 -12.02 11.10 -0.21
N GLY A 251 -11.53 12.29 -0.60
CA GLY A 251 -10.51 12.40 -1.65
C GLY A 251 -11.07 11.91 -2.99
N PRO A 252 -10.34 11.07 -3.75
CA PRO A 252 -10.82 10.54 -5.02
C PRO A 252 -11.85 9.40 -4.88
N ALA A 253 -12.04 8.84 -3.68
CA ALA A 253 -12.89 7.67 -3.48
C ALA A 253 -14.29 8.04 -2.94
N PRO A 254 -15.35 7.31 -3.33
CA PRO A 254 -16.65 7.43 -2.69
C PRO A 254 -16.64 6.77 -1.29
N GLY A 255 -17.51 7.22 -0.39
CA GLY A 255 -17.60 6.75 1.00
C GLY A 255 -17.91 5.26 1.14
N ARG A 256 -18.49 4.64 0.11
CA ARG A 256 -18.57 3.19 -0.03
C ARG A 256 -17.20 2.53 0.18
N ARG A 257 -16.12 3.07 -0.38
CA ARG A 257 -14.77 2.51 -0.23
C ARG A 257 -14.26 2.59 1.20
N VAL A 258 -14.64 3.63 1.93
CA VAL A 258 -14.32 3.78 3.37
C VAL A 258 -14.99 2.66 4.17
N ALA A 259 -16.25 2.33 3.87
CA ALA A 259 -16.95 1.23 4.53
C ALA A 259 -16.41 -0.16 4.10
N GLU A 260 -16.04 -0.32 2.83
CA GLU A 260 -15.45 -1.55 2.30
C GLU A 260 -14.09 -1.85 2.91
N GLN A 261 -13.26 -0.81 3.12
CA GLN A 261 -11.97 -0.98 3.73
C GLN A 261 -12.12 -1.55 5.14
N LEU A 262 -12.94 -0.93 6.00
CA LEU A 262 -13.17 -1.46 7.35
C LEU A 262 -13.82 -2.86 7.34
N LEU A 263 -14.71 -3.15 6.38
CA LEU A 263 -15.26 -4.51 6.20
C LEU A 263 -14.14 -5.53 5.93
N ILE A 264 -13.20 -5.22 5.03
CA ILE A 264 -12.07 -6.10 4.71
C ILE A 264 -11.15 -6.26 5.91
N GLU A 265 -10.81 -5.17 6.61
CA GLU A 265 -9.98 -5.21 7.83
C GLU A 265 -10.59 -6.15 8.87
N LEU A 266 -11.87 -5.97 9.20
CA LEU A 266 -12.56 -6.83 10.17
C LEU A 266 -12.63 -8.29 9.71
N LEU A 267 -12.89 -8.53 8.43
CA LEU A 267 -13.02 -9.89 7.90
C LEU A 267 -11.70 -10.66 7.97
N VAL A 268 -10.60 -10.03 7.54
CA VAL A 268 -9.26 -10.65 7.52
C VAL A 268 -8.72 -10.81 8.93
N HIS A 269 -8.83 -9.78 9.77
CA HIS A 269 -8.35 -9.87 11.15
C HIS A 269 -9.26 -10.70 12.06
N GLY A 270 -10.54 -10.85 11.71
CA GLY A 270 -11.42 -11.86 12.30
C GLY A 270 -10.92 -13.28 12.04
N TRP A 271 -10.42 -13.55 10.83
CA TRP A 271 -9.76 -14.82 10.51
C TRP A 271 -8.45 -15.00 11.32
N ASP A 272 -7.63 -13.95 11.43
CA ASP A 272 -6.39 -13.99 12.20
C ASP A 272 -6.68 -14.30 13.69
N LEU A 273 -7.73 -13.71 14.25
CA LEU A 273 -8.17 -13.95 15.63
C LEU A 273 -8.72 -15.37 15.80
N ALA A 274 -9.60 -15.83 14.90
CA ALA A 274 -10.11 -17.20 14.93
C ALA A 274 -8.98 -18.22 14.86
N ALA A 275 -7.98 -17.98 14.01
CA ALA A 275 -6.80 -18.83 13.88
C ALA A 275 -5.97 -18.87 15.18
N ALA A 276 -5.71 -17.71 15.78
CA ALA A 276 -4.95 -17.61 17.04
C ALA A 276 -5.65 -18.29 18.22
N LEU A 277 -6.99 -18.26 18.23
CA LEU A 277 -7.81 -18.90 19.26
C LEU A 277 -8.07 -20.40 19.00
N GLY A 278 -7.62 -20.94 17.86
CA GLY A 278 -7.88 -22.33 17.46
C GLY A 278 -9.36 -22.61 17.13
N GLY A 279 -10.11 -21.57 16.75
CA GLY A 279 -11.53 -21.65 16.39
C GLY A 279 -11.79 -21.96 14.92
N ASP A 280 -13.08 -21.96 14.55
CA ASP A 280 -13.50 -22.08 13.16
C ASP A 280 -13.16 -20.79 12.38
N ARG A 281 -12.56 -20.97 11.20
CA ARG A 281 -12.05 -19.90 10.34
C ARG A 281 -12.93 -19.66 9.10
N ASP A 282 -13.96 -20.47 8.86
CA ASP A 282 -14.90 -20.27 7.74
C ASP A 282 -15.97 -19.22 8.09
N LEU A 283 -15.53 -18.01 8.41
CA LEU A 283 -16.41 -16.90 8.78
C LEU A 283 -17.06 -16.29 7.54
N GLU A 284 -18.38 -16.08 7.58
CA GLU A 284 -19.14 -15.36 6.55
C GLU A 284 -18.79 -15.77 5.11
N SER A 285 -18.87 -17.07 4.81
CA SER A 285 -18.31 -17.66 3.57
C SER A 285 -18.83 -17.07 2.25
N ASP A 286 -20.03 -16.49 2.21
CA ASP A 286 -20.55 -15.74 1.06
C ASP A 286 -19.90 -14.36 0.92
N ILE A 287 -19.69 -13.64 2.02
CA ILE A 287 -18.95 -12.37 2.06
C ILE A 287 -17.48 -12.61 1.72
N ALA A 288 -16.86 -13.65 2.26
CA ALA A 288 -15.47 -14.00 1.94
C ALA A 288 -15.27 -14.35 0.46
N ARG A 289 -16.26 -14.99 -0.18
CA ARG A 289 -16.23 -15.22 -1.64
C ARG A 289 -16.30 -13.93 -2.44
N ALA A 290 -17.12 -12.97 -2.01
CA ALA A 290 -17.20 -11.65 -2.61
C ALA A 290 -15.93 -10.81 -2.37
N ALA A 291 -15.30 -10.97 -1.21
CA ALA A 291 -14.09 -10.24 -0.83
C ALA A 291 -12.91 -10.58 -1.73
N LEU A 292 -12.70 -11.86 -2.10
CA LEU A 292 -11.51 -12.28 -2.86
C LEU A 292 -11.26 -11.46 -4.14
N PRO A 293 -12.21 -11.32 -5.09
CA PRO A 293 -11.98 -10.48 -6.28
C PRO A 293 -11.74 -9.01 -5.95
N VAL A 294 -12.40 -8.45 -4.93
CA VAL A 294 -12.19 -7.07 -4.48
C VAL A 294 -10.77 -6.88 -3.95
N VAL A 295 -10.35 -7.75 -3.02
CA VAL A 295 -9.00 -7.76 -2.43
C VAL A 295 -7.93 -8.00 -3.49
N GLN A 296 -8.20 -8.84 -4.49
CA GLN A 296 -7.30 -9.07 -5.63
C GLN A 296 -7.13 -7.83 -6.49
N GLU A 297 -8.19 -7.10 -6.79
CA GLU A 297 -8.06 -5.87 -7.57
C GLU A 297 -7.37 -4.76 -6.76
N VAL A 298 -7.77 -4.59 -5.49
CA VAL A 298 -7.27 -3.51 -4.66
C VAL A 298 -5.79 -3.73 -4.31
N TYR A 299 -5.39 -4.96 -3.98
CA TYR A 299 -4.05 -5.27 -3.46
C TYR A 299 -3.20 -6.20 -4.33
N GLY A 300 -3.69 -6.67 -5.48
CA GLY A 300 -2.98 -7.65 -6.31
C GLY A 300 -1.74 -7.14 -7.01
N GLU A 301 -1.79 -5.89 -7.48
CA GLU A 301 -0.64 -5.22 -8.09
C GLU A 301 0.26 -4.53 -7.06
N LEU A 302 -0.10 -4.56 -5.76
CA LEU A 302 0.75 -4.03 -4.70
C LEU A 302 2.02 -4.87 -4.56
N PRO A 303 3.22 -4.25 -4.58
CA PRO A 303 4.47 -4.93 -4.29
C PRO A 303 4.41 -5.61 -2.92
N ARG A 304 4.77 -6.90 -2.88
CA ARG A 304 4.89 -7.68 -1.64
C ARG A 304 6.31 -7.56 -1.11
N THR A 305 6.62 -6.43 -0.48
CA THR A 305 7.95 -6.08 0.05
C THR A 305 8.08 -6.49 1.51
N VAL A 306 9.33 -6.67 1.97
CA VAL A 306 9.64 -6.86 3.39
C VAL A 306 9.25 -5.58 4.15
N GLY A 307 8.35 -5.70 5.12
CA GLY A 307 7.78 -4.57 5.87
C GLY A 307 6.60 -3.85 5.20
N GLY A 308 6.09 -4.35 4.07
CA GLY A 308 4.84 -3.87 3.47
C GLY A 308 3.60 -4.45 4.18
N SER A 309 2.41 -3.88 3.90
CA SER A 309 1.15 -4.27 4.54
C SER A 309 0.76 -5.75 4.33
N PHE A 310 1.29 -6.38 3.28
CA PHE A 310 1.00 -7.79 2.98
C PHE A 310 2.26 -8.56 2.58
N ALA A 311 2.41 -9.75 3.15
CA ALA A 311 3.39 -10.74 2.70
C ALA A 311 3.01 -11.32 1.31
N PRO A 312 3.95 -12.02 0.63
CA PRO A 312 3.64 -12.72 -0.63
C PRO A 312 2.50 -13.72 -0.48
N ALA A 313 1.63 -13.79 -1.49
CA ALA A 313 0.52 -14.75 -1.50
C ALA A 313 1.02 -16.20 -1.36
N VAL A 314 0.32 -16.97 -0.53
CA VAL A 314 0.63 -18.38 -0.25
C VAL A 314 -0.28 -19.28 -1.10
N PRO A 315 0.24 -20.39 -1.68
CA PRO A 315 -0.60 -21.36 -2.38
C PRO A 315 -1.64 -21.99 -1.44
N VAL A 316 -2.88 -22.11 -1.92
CA VAL A 316 -3.98 -22.76 -1.20
C VAL A 316 -4.84 -23.55 -2.19
N PRO A 317 -5.40 -24.72 -1.81
CA PRO A 317 -6.31 -25.46 -2.67
C PRO A 317 -7.52 -24.62 -3.12
N ARG A 318 -7.96 -24.80 -4.36
CA ARG A 318 -9.12 -24.05 -4.90
C ARG A 318 -10.43 -24.33 -4.16
N ASN A 319 -10.52 -25.49 -3.50
CA ASN A 319 -11.64 -25.93 -2.69
C ASN A 319 -11.47 -25.64 -1.19
N ALA A 320 -10.42 -24.91 -0.79
CA ALA A 320 -10.29 -24.44 0.59
C ALA A 320 -11.43 -23.46 0.94
N PRO A 321 -11.75 -23.29 2.23
CA PRO A 321 -12.69 -22.29 2.71
C PRO A 321 -12.44 -20.92 2.07
N ALA A 322 -13.51 -20.16 1.83
CA ALA A 322 -13.40 -18.92 1.08
C ALA A 322 -12.48 -17.91 1.79
N LEU A 323 -12.58 -17.83 3.11
CA LEU A 323 -11.78 -16.90 3.91
C LEU A 323 -10.31 -17.34 4.01
N ASP A 324 -10.02 -18.64 4.04
CA ASP A 324 -8.65 -19.15 3.90
C ASP A 324 -8.01 -18.71 2.58
N ARG A 325 -8.78 -18.66 1.49
CA ARG A 325 -8.27 -18.19 0.20
C ARG A 325 -7.96 -16.70 0.18
N VAL A 326 -8.76 -15.89 0.86
CA VAL A 326 -8.49 -14.46 1.06
C VAL A 326 -7.23 -14.27 1.92
N ALA A 327 -7.16 -14.96 3.07
CA ALA A 327 -6.01 -14.90 3.97
C ALA A 327 -4.71 -15.34 3.27
N ALA A 328 -4.75 -16.44 2.51
CA ALA A 328 -3.62 -16.92 1.72
C ALA A 328 -3.17 -15.89 0.68
N PHE A 329 -4.09 -15.23 0.00
CA PHE A 329 -3.77 -14.16 -0.95
C PHE A 329 -3.10 -12.95 -0.29
N LEU A 330 -3.45 -12.67 0.97
CA LEU A 330 -2.84 -11.63 1.81
C LEU A 330 -1.60 -12.13 2.58
N GLY A 331 -1.08 -13.29 2.21
CA GLY A 331 0.20 -13.83 2.65
C GLY A 331 0.17 -14.60 3.98
N ARG A 332 -1.02 -14.88 4.53
CA ARG A 332 -1.13 -15.73 5.72
C ARG A 332 -0.82 -17.18 5.36
N ARG A 333 -0.05 -17.84 6.21
CA ARG A 333 0.08 -19.30 6.16
C ARG A 333 -1.18 -19.92 6.74
N ILE A 334 -1.72 -20.92 6.06
CA ILE A 334 -2.92 -21.62 6.51
C ILE A 334 -2.49 -22.68 7.54
N PRO A 335 -2.83 -22.53 8.83
CA PRO A 335 -2.56 -23.57 9.82
C PRO A 335 -3.27 -24.88 9.42
N HIS A 336 -2.58 -25.99 9.68
CA HIS A 336 -3.03 -27.36 9.41
C HIS A 336 -4.18 -27.79 10.31
#